data_AF-A0A917YTL1-F1
#
_entry.id   AF-A0A917YTL1-F1
#
_cell.length_a   1.000
_cell.length_b   1.000
_cell.length_c   1.000
_cell.angle_alpha   90.00
_cell.angle_beta   90.00
_cell.angle_gamma   90.00
#
_symmetry.space_group_name_H-M   'P 1'
#
loop_
_entity.id
_entity.type
_entity.pdbx_description
1 polymer ?
#
loop_
_entity_poly.entity_id
_entity_poly.type
_entity_poly.pdbx_seq_one_letter_code
_entity_poly.pdbx_strand_id
1 'polypeptide(L)'
;MGQPSIVEVDYHVLVGKLKLAADSGCLVERTDKDKWKAYIEEHQIRETSLIAFGKVKFSRGAPIPVAITMSGAWAGCYVYSDKDEAALKYVPAS
;
A
#
# COMPACT_ATOMS: atom_id res chain seq x y z
N MET A 1 22.08 -4.25 -7.64
CA MET A 1 21.10 -3.14 -7.73
C MET A 1 19.71 -3.77 -7.64
N GLY A 2 19.11 -3.82 -6.45
CA GLY A 2 17.72 -4.26 -6.31
C GLY A 2 16.80 -3.23 -6.96
N GLN A 3 15.83 -3.67 -7.75
CA GLN A 3 14.77 -2.79 -8.23
C GLN A 3 13.58 -2.91 -7.27
N PRO A 4 12.92 -1.80 -6.91
CA PRO A 4 11.70 -1.88 -6.14
C PRO A 4 10.67 -2.68 -6.94
N SER A 5 10.07 -3.67 -6.30
CA SER A 5 9.15 -4.61 -6.93
C SER A 5 7.75 -4.42 -6.37
N ILE A 6 6.74 -4.65 -7.20
CA ILE A 6 5.35 -4.60 -6.79
C ILE A 6 4.81 -6.02 -6.90
N VAL A 7 4.36 -6.56 -5.78
CA VAL A 7 3.86 -7.94 -5.70
C VAL A 7 2.38 -7.93 -5.42
N GLU A 8 1.68 -8.92 -5.97
CA GLU A 8 0.27 -9.15 -5.65
C GLU A 8 0.13 -9.74 -4.26
N VAL A 9 -0.88 -9.26 -3.54
CA VAL A 9 -1.25 -9.79 -2.24
C VAL A 9 -2.76 -10.04 -2.21
N ASP A 10 -3.17 -10.93 -1.33
CA ASP A 10 -4.59 -11.25 -1.18
C ASP A 10 -5.36 -10.04 -0.63
N TYR A 11 -6.37 -9.60 -1.38
CA TYR A 11 -7.19 -8.43 -1.04
C TYR A 11 -7.97 -8.64 0.27
N HIS A 12 -8.61 -9.80 0.45
CA HIS A 12 -9.41 -10.05 1.65
C HIS A 12 -8.54 -10.10 2.90
N VAL A 13 -7.35 -10.70 2.79
CA VAL A 13 -6.37 -10.68 3.90
C VAL A 13 -5.92 -9.25 4.17
N LEU A 14 -5.57 -8.48 3.13
CA LEU A 14 -5.18 -7.07 3.29
C LEU A 14 -6.28 -6.26 4.00
N VAL A 15 -7.53 -6.35 3.57
CA VAL A 15 -8.66 -5.63 4.19
C VAL A 15 -8.78 -5.96 5.68
N GLY A 16 -8.63 -7.24 6.04
CA GLY A 16 -8.60 -7.67 7.44
C GLY A 16 -7.43 -7.02 8.22
N LYS A 17 -6.25 -6.93 7.60
CA LYS A 17 -5.07 -6.27 8.22
C LYS A 17 -5.21 -4.76 8.29
N LEU A 18 -5.79 -4.12 7.30
CA LEU A 18 -6.08 -2.68 7.32
C LEU A 18 -7.03 -2.34 8.46
N LYS A 19 -8.08 -3.15 8.66
CA LYS A 19 -9.01 -2.96 9.79
C LYS A 19 -8.30 -3.07 11.14
N LEU A 20 -7.43 -4.07 11.31
CA LEU A 20 -6.63 -4.23 12.53
C LEU A 20 -5.64 -3.07 12.74
N ALA A 21 -4.98 -2.62 11.68
CA ALA A 21 -4.06 -1.49 11.71
C ALA A 21 -4.80 -0.19 12.06
N ALA A 22 -6.00 0.02 11.51
CA ALA A 22 -6.84 1.17 11.82
C ALA A 22 -7.24 1.18 13.30
N ASP A 23 -7.67 0.04 13.83
CA ASP A 23 -8.05 -0.12 15.24
C ASP A 23 -6.87 0.16 16.19
N SER A 24 -5.66 -0.23 15.79
CA SER A 24 -4.42 0.03 16.53
C SER A 24 -3.80 1.41 16.28
N GLY A 25 -4.39 2.24 15.40
CA GLY A 25 -3.82 3.54 15.01
C GLY A 25 -2.53 3.46 14.18
N CYS A 26 -2.24 2.29 13.60
CA CYS A 26 -1.07 2.00 12.76
C CYS A 26 -1.39 2.00 11.25
N LEU A 27 -2.57 2.49 10.86
CA LEU A 27 -2.94 2.71 9.47
C LEU A 27 -2.57 4.15 9.07
N VAL A 28 -1.91 4.28 7.93
CA VAL A 28 -1.61 5.57 7.30
C VAL A 28 -2.30 5.60 5.94
N GLU A 29 -3.32 6.43 5.84
CA GLU A 29 -4.08 6.63 4.61
C GLU A 29 -3.54 7.83 3.84
N ARG A 30 -3.67 7.82 2.52
CA ARG A 30 -3.25 8.97 1.69
C ARG A 30 -4.08 10.24 1.94
N THR A 31 -5.27 10.11 2.52
CA THR A 31 -6.06 11.24 3.00
C THR A 31 -5.33 12.04 4.07
N ASP A 32 -4.53 11.37 4.91
CA ASP A 32 -3.65 11.97 5.92
C ASP A 32 -2.33 12.44 5.28
N LYS A 33 -2.41 13.53 4.51
CA LYS A 33 -1.28 14.04 3.69
C LYS A 33 0.03 14.15 4.46
N ASP A 34 0.02 14.66 5.69
CA ASP A 34 1.24 14.82 6.51
C ASP A 34 1.86 13.47 6.90
N LYS A 35 1.06 12.55 7.45
CA LYS A 35 1.54 11.21 7.83
C LYS A 35 1.97 10.40 6.62
N TRP A 36 1.19 10.47 5.54
CA TRP A 36 1.48 9.79 4.29
C TRP A 36 2.80 10.27 3.69
N LYS A 37 2.98 11.60 3.57
CA LYS A 37 4.20 12.18 3.02
C LYS A 37 5.42 11.78 3.84
N ALA A 38 5.35 11.90 5.18
CA ALA A 38 6.43 11.48 6.07
C ALA A 38 6.80 10.00 5.87
N TYR A 39 5.81 9.12 5.77
CA TYR A 39 6.02 7.69 5.56
C TYR A 39 6.68 7.38 4.20
N ILE A 40 6.20 8.01 3.13
CA ILE A 40 6.76 7.82 1.79
C ILE A 40 8.22 8.29 1.71
N GLU A 41 8.53 9.44 2.34
CA GLU A 41 9.89 9.99 2.40
C GLU A 41 10.82 9.11 3.23
N GLU A 42 10.39 8.69 4.43
CA GLU A 42 11.16 7.84 5.33
C GLU A 42 11.51 6.48 4.71
N HIS A 43 10.56 5.87 4.01
CA HIS A 43 10.73 4.55 3.38
C HIS A 43 11.18 4.62 1.92
N GLN A 44 11.46 5.82 1.38
CA GLN A 44 11.86 6.07 -0.01
C GLN A 44 10.92 5.41 -1.04
N ILE A 45 9.62 5.42 -0.77
CA ILE A 45 8.65 4.72 -1.61
C ILE A 45 8.39 5.53 -2.89
N ARG A 46 8.48 4.86 -4.04
CA ARG A 46 8.10 5.46 -5.32
C ARG A 46 6.59 5.41 -5.53
N GLU A 47 5.84 6.30 -4.87
CA GLU A 47 4.36 6.37 -4.97
C GLU A 47 3.89 6.40 -6.42
N THR A 48 4.53 7.22 -7.27
CA THR A 48 4.18 7.33 -8.70
C THR A 48 4.21 5.99 -9.41
N SER A 49 5.22 5.16 -9.15
CA SER A 49 5.34 3.82 -9.75
C SER A 49 4.27 2.87 -9.22
N LEU A 50 3.98 2.90 -7.91
CA LEU A 50 2.95 2.08 -7.28
C LEU A 50 1.56 2.40 -7.84
N ILE A 51 1.22 3.68 -7.93
CA ILE A 51 -0.06 4.15 -8.47
C ILE A 51 -0.18 3.84 -9.96
N ALA A 52 0.88 4.08 -10.74
CA ALA A 52 0.87 3.76 -12.17
C ALA A 52 0.65 2.26 -12.41
N PHE A 53 1.33 1.40 -11.65
CA PHE A 53 1.15 -0.04 -11.75
C PHE A 53 -0.27 -0.47 -11.33
N GLY A 54 -0.78 0.11 -10.24
CA GLY A 54 -2.17 -0.08 -9.82
C GLY A 54 -3.17 0.32 -10.89
N LYS A 55 -2.97 1.44 -11.60
CA LYS A 55 -3.85 1.86 -12.71
C LYS A 55 -3.82 0.92 -13.91
N VAL A 56 -2.66 0.30 -14.19
CA VAL A 56 -2.54 -0.67 -15.28
C VAL A 56 -3.21 -1.99 -14.90
N LYS A 57 -3.13 -2.37 -13.62
CA LYS A 57 -3.63 -3.65 -13.15
C LYS A 57 -5.12 -3.63 -12.79
N PHE A 58 -5.56 -2.59 -12.10
CA PHE A 58 -6.96 -2.39 -11.73
C PHE A 58 -7.71 -1.86 -12.95
N SER A 59 -8.67 -2.65 -13.43
CA SER A 59 -9.40 -2.33 -14.66
C SER A 59 -10.63 -1.47 -14.37
N ARG A 60 -11.17 -1.54 -13.15
CA ARG A 60 -12.46 -0.93 -12.80
C ARG A 60 -12.37 0.13 -11.70
N GLY A 61 -11.46 -0.03 -10.74
CA GLY A 61 -11.32 0.85 -9.59
C GLY A 61 -10.06 1.70 -9.63
N ALA A 62 -10.14 2.87 -9.00
CA ALA A 62 -8.97 3.70 -8.80
C ALA A 62 -8.06 3.07 -7.74
N PRO A 63 -6.75 3.00 -7.96
CA PRO A 63 -5.81 2.54 -6.95
C PRO A 63 -5.90 3.40 -5.69
N ILE A 64 -6.25 2.78 -4.56
CA ILE A 64 -6.30 3.39 -3.24
C ILE A 64 -5.03 3.00 -2.48
N PRO A 65 -4.08 3.93 -2.31
CA PRO A 65 -2.85 3.67 -1.59
C PRO A 65 -3.03 3.81 -0.07
N VAL A 66 -2.45 2.87 0.66
CA VAL A 66 -2.49 2.78 2.12
C VAL A 66 -1.18 2.20 2.64
N ALA A 67 -0.81 2.52 3.86
CA ALA A 67 0.40 2.03 4.49
C ALA A 67 0.09 1.51 5.89
N ILE A 68 0.72 0.38 6.21
CA ILE A 68 0.60 -0.25 7.53
C ILE A 68 1.94 -0.07 8.23
N THR A 69 1.94 0.68 9.33
CA THR A 69 3.11 0.91 10.18
C THR A 69 3.23 -0.11 11.31
N MET A 70 2.25 -1.00 11.45
CA MET A 70 2.28 -2.08 12.44
C MET A 70 3.45 -3.02 12.15
N SER A 71 4.22 -3.37 13.18
CA SER A 71 5.30 -4.35 13.04
C SER A 71 4.78 -5.73 12.61
N GLY A 72 5.38 -6.31 11.57
CA GLY A 72 5.07 -7.66 11.10
C GLY A 72 5.22 -7.83 9.59
N ALA A 73 4.87 -9.02 9.08
CA ALA A 73 4.96 -9.35 7.65
C ALA A 73 4.09 -8.44 6.75
N TRP A 74 3.05 -7.84 7.33
CA TRP A 74 2.15 -6.91 6.65
C TRP A 74 2.54 -5.44 6.82
N ALA A 75 3.65 -5.12 7.49
CA ALA A 75 4.21 -3.77 7.47
C ALA A 75 4.59 -3.40 6.03
N GLY A 76 4.31 -2.16 5.64
CA GLY A 76 4.68 -1.64 4.32
C GLY A 76 3.60 -0.83 3.64
N CYS A 77 3.89 -0.44 2.40
CA CYS A 77 2.98 0.31 1.55
C CYS A 77 2.24 -0.61 0.59
N TYR A 78 0.95 -0.34 0.42
CA TYR A 78 0.03 -1.11 -0.39
C TYR A 78 -0.80 -0.19 -1.27
N VAL A 79 -1.36 -0.78 -2.31
CA VAL A 79 -2.42 -0.17 -3.08
C VAL A 79 -3.48 -1.22 -3.37
N TYR A 80 -4.75 -0.89 -3.16
CA TYR A 80 -5.85 -1.80 -3.42
C TYR A 80 -6.96 -1.14 -4.24
N SER A 81 -7.84 -1.96 -4.80
CA SER A 81 -9.06 -1.55 -5.47
C SER A 81 -10.21 -2.38 -4.91
N ASP A 82 -11.22 -1.72 -4.34
CA ASP A 82 -12.44 -2.38 -3.86
C ASP A 82 -13.24 -2.98 -5.03
N LYS A 83 -13.21 -2.34 -6.20
CA LYS A 83 -13.99 -2.77 -7.38
C LYS A 83 -13.40 -3.97 -8.10
N ASP A 84 -12.09 -4.13 -8.04
CA ASP A 84 -11.37 -5.24 -8.65
C ASP A 84 -11.04 -6.33 -7.62
N GLU A 85 -11.38 -6.12 -6.34
CA GLU A 85 -11.03 -7.00 -5.22
C GLU A 85 -9.56 -7.44 -5.27
N ALA A 86 -8.69 -6.47 -5.60
CA ALA A 86 -7.28 -6.72 -5.88
C ALA A 86 -6.40 -5.81 -5.04
N ALA A 87 -5.25 -6.35 -4.63
CA ALA A 87 -4.29 -5.66 -3.79
C ALA A 87 -2.86 -5.92 -4.23
N LEU A 88 -2.02 -4.89 -4.03
CA LEU A 88 -0.63 -4.87 -4.40
C LEU A 88 0.19 -4.35 -3.22
N LYS A 89 1.35 -4.95 -2.98
CA LYS A 89 2.33 -4.52 -1.98
C LYS A 89 3.56 -3.96 -2.68
N TYR A 90 4.03 -2.81 -2.20
CA TYR A 90 5.32 -2.26 -2.58
C TYR A 90 6.44 -2.93 -1.77
N VAL A 91 7.40 -3.52 -2.48
CA VAL A 91 8.62 -4.09 -1.90
C VAL A 91 9.78 -3.17 -2.27
N PRO A 92 10.35 -2.43 -1.30
CA PRO A 92 11.49 -1.58 -1.57
C PRO A 92 12.69 -2.41 -2.02
N ALA A 93 13.55 -1.82 -2.85
CA ALA A 93 14.81 -2.43 -3.22
C ALA A 93 15.70 -2.59 -1.98
N SER A 94 16.17 -3.80 -1.72
CA SER A 94 17.24 -4.07 -0.75
C SER A 94 18.62 -3.83 -1.37
#